data_AF-A7DZS8-F1
#
_entry.id   AF-A7DZS8-F1
#
_cell.length_a   1.000
_cell.length_b   1.000
_cell.length_c   1.000
_cell.angle_alpha   90.00
_cell.angle_beta   90.00
_cell.angle_gamma   90.00
#
_symmetry.space_group_name_H-M   'P 1'
#
loop_
_entity.id
_entity.type
_entity.pdbx_description
1 polymer ?
#
loop_
_entity_poly.entity_id
_entity_poly.type
_entity_poly.pdbx_seq_one_letter_code
_entity_poly.pdbx_strand_id
1 'polypeptide(L)'
;MGEEKGLDYMKKLNGQIKSYQKSGTAPGRMVGQGEAMVGITFLHDAIKYREEGMKDIVLSTPKEGTGYEIGGVGLLKGAPNQEVAKKFIDWCLTAKAQELGQTVGSYQFLTHPSAKPPQQAAELNDTKLIEYDLDWAGSHKSELIEKWNNAIK
;
A
#
# COMPACT_ATOMS: atom_id res chain seq x y z
N MET A 1 -4.58 11.04 -15.36
CA MET A 1 -5.25 12.37 -15.24
C MET A 1 -4.28 13.31 -14.56
N GLY A 2 -4.33 14.61 -14.84
CA GLY A 2 -3.53 15.61 -14.11
C GLY A 2 -4.14 15.96 -12.75
N GLU A 3 -3.41 16.73 -11.94
CA GLU A 3 -3.72 17.03 -10.54
C GLU A 3 -5.13 17.63 -10.33
N GLU A 4 -5.51 18.66 -11.09
CA GLU A 4 -6.81 19.33 -10.97
C GLU A 4 -7.98 18.36 -11.16
N LYS A 5 -7.94 17.57 -12.24
CA LYS A 5 -8.96 16.55 -12.52
C LYS A 5 -8.96 15.44 -11.47
N GLY A 6 -7.81 15.12 -10.90
CA GLY A 6 -7.68 14.18 -9.80
C GLY A 6 -8.37 14.70 -8.53
N LEU A 7 -8.17 15.97 -8.20
CA LEU A 7 -8.81 16.61 -7.05
C LEU A 7 -10.34 16.69 -7.22
N ASP A 8 -10.81 16.99 -8.42
CA ASP A 8 -12.24 16.98 -8.73
C ASP A 8 -12.87 15.58 -8.62
N TYR A 9 -12.13 14.53 -9.00
CA TYR A 9 -12.57 13.17 -8.74
C TYR A 9 -12.68 12.90 -7.24
N MET A 10 -11.67 13.29 -6.45
CA MET A 10 -11.68 13.10 -5.00
C MET A 10 -12.84 13.86 -4.33
N LYS A 11 -13.19 15.06 -4.79
CA LYS A 11 -14.37 15.81 -4.29
C LYS A 11 -15.66 15.03 -4.48
N LYS A 12 -15.86 14.44 -5.66
CA LYS A 12 -17.05 13.63 -5.96
C LYS A 12 -17.05 12.34 -5.14
N LEU A 13 -15.90 11.70 -4.98
CA LEU A 13 -15.74 10.49 -4.18
C LEU A 13 -16.05 10.75 -2.70
N ASN A 14 -15.65 11.90 -2.16
CA ASN A 14 -15.85 12.27 -0.76
C ASN A 14 -17.33 12.16 -0.30
N GLY A 15 -18.29 12.49 -1.18
CA GLY A 15 -19.71 12.33 -0.89
C GLY A 15 -20.17 10.89 -0.63
N GLN A 16 -19.31 9.90 -0.91
CA GLN A 16 -19.55 8.47 -0.68
C GLN A 16 -18.66 7.90 0.44
N ILE A 17 -17.76 8.71 1.02
CA ILE A 17 -16.84 8.24 2.06
C ILE A 17 -17.56 8.22 3.41
N LYS A 18 -17.74 7.01 3.97
CA LYS A 18 -18.25 6.82 5.33
C LYS A 18 -17.32 7.39 6.40
N SER A 19 -16.01 7.18 6.24
CA SER A 19 -15.01 7.57 7.23
C SER A 19 -13.61 7.57 6.63
N TYR A 20 -12.78 8.54 6.99
CA TYR A 20 -11.33 8.50 6.76
C TYR A 20 -10.64 7.84 7.95
N GLN A 21 -10.09 6.65 7.74
CA GLN A 21 -9.44 5.87 8.79
C GLN A 21 -8.00 6.35 9.05
N LYS A 22 -7.53 6.17 10.29
CA LYS A 22 -6.13 6.49 10.66
C LYS A 22 -5.14 5.46 10.14
N SER A 23 -5.54 4.19 10.08
CA SER A 23 -4.73 3.11 9.51
C SER A 23 -5.09 2.90 8.04
N GLY A 24 -4.08 2.74 7.18
CA GLY A 24 -4.26 2.44 5.76
C GLY A 24 -4.93 1.08 5.51
N THR A 25 -4.76 0.11 6.41
CA THR A 25 -5.30 -1.26 6.25
C THR A 25 -6.74 -1.39 6.74
N ALA A 26 -7.20 -0.48 7.60
CA ALA A 26 -8.51 -0.55 8.25
C ALA A 26 -9.70 -0.65 7.27
N PRO A 27 -9.70 0.04 6.10
CA PRO A 27 -10.78 -0.12 5.12
C PRO A 27 -11.00 -1.57 4.67
N GLY A 28 -9.92 -2.35 4.46
CA GLY A 28 -10.05 -3.77 4.08
C GLY A 28 -10.72 -4.61 5.17
N ARG A 29 -10.37 -4.35 6.43
CA ARG A 29 -10.99 -5.00 7.59
C ARG A 29 -12.47 -4.64 7.73
N MET A 30 -12.81 -3.36 7.56
CA MET A 30 -14.21 -2.89 7.62
C MET A 30 -15.08 -3.57 6.56
N VAL A 31 -14.55 -3.81 5.35
CA VAL A 31 -15.24 -4.60 4.32
C VAL A 31 -15.45 -6.03 4.78
N GLY A 32 -14.40 -6.69 5.27
CA GLY A 32 -14.49 -8.06 5.77
C GLY A 32 -15.44 -8.25 6.96
N GLN A 33 -15.69 -7.19 7.73
CA GLN A 33 -16.65 -7.17 8.84
C GLN A 33 -18.06 -6.73 8.43
N GLY A 34 -18.28 -6.37 7.16
CA GLY A 34 -19.56 -5.85 6.66
C GLY A 34 -19.87 -4.42 7.12
N GLU A 35 -18.91 -3.71 7.69
CA GLU A 35 -19.08 -2.32 8.13
C GLU A 35 -18.99 -1.30 6.98
N ALA A 36 -18.36 -1.69 5.87
CA ALA A 36 -18.27 -0.91 4.64
C ALA A 36 -18.47 -1.82 3.42
N MET A 37 -19.07 -1.29 2.35
CA MET A 37 -19.23 -2.05 1.10
C MET A 37 -17.95 -2.10 0.27
N VAL A 38 -17.16 -1.02 0.30
CA VAL A 38 -15.92 -0.86 -0.47
C VAL A 38 -14.86 -0.24 0.44
N GLY A 39 -13.64 -0.76 0.35
CA GLY A 39 -12.46 -0.25 1.04
C GLY A 39 -11.34 0.01 0.04
N ILE A 40 -10.75 1.20 0.08
CA ILE A 40 -9.58 1.56 -0.73
C ILE A 40 -8.35 1.36 0.15
N THR A 41 -7.51 0.39 -0.21
CA THR A 41 -6.32 -0.05 0.54
C THR A 41 -5.31 -0.70 -0.41
N PHE A 42 -4.13 -1.05 0.08
CA PHE A 42 -3.25 -1.97 -0.63
C PHE A 42 -3.82 -3.39 -0.61
N LEU A 43 -3.80 -4.03 -1.78
CA LEU A 43 -4.48 -5.30 -2.00
C LEU A 43 -3.89 -6.47 -1.20
N HIS A 44 -2.62 -6.42 -0.84
CA HIS A 44 -2.00 -7.43 0.02
C HIS A 44 -2.60 -7.46 1.45
N ASP A 45 -3.12 -6.33 1.95
CA ASP A 45 -3.84 -6.30 3.23
C ASP A 45 -5.20 -6.98 3.12
N ALA A 46 -5.90 -6.81 1.98
CA ALA A 46 -7.14 -7.51 1.73
C ALA A 46 -6.93 -9.03 1.62
N ILE A 47 -5.82 -9.49 1.02
CA ILE A 47 -5.40 -10.89 1.05
C ILE A 47 -5.23 -11.35 2.50
N LYS A 48 -4.50 -10.60 3.32
CA LYS A 48 -4.32 -10.94 4.74
C LYS A 48 -5.65 -11.16 5.45
N TYR A 49 -6.60 -10.24 5.29
CA TYR A 49 -7.90 -10.37 5.94
C TYR A 49 -8.72 -11.56 5.43
N ARG A 50 -8.62 -11.90 4.13
CA ARG A 50 -9.18 -13.17 3.61
C ARG A 50 -8.53 -14.37 4.29
N GLU A 51 -7.22 -14.38 4.46
CA GLU A 51 -6.51 -15.47 5.14
C GLU A 51 -6.86 -15.57 6.62
N GLU A 52 -7.20 -14.46 7.28
CA GLU A 52 -7.73 -14.40 8.65
C GLU A 52 -9.21 -14.79 8.78
N GLY A 53 -9.90 -15.12 7.68
CA GLY A 53 -11.25 -15.67 7.69
C GLY A 53 -12.32 -14.78 7.07
N MET A 54 -11.99 -13.57 6.62
CA MET A 54 -12.93 -12.66 5.93
C MET A 54 -13.05 -13.05 4.45
N LYS A 55 -13.55 -14.27 4.19
CA LYS A 55 -13.50 -14.93 2.88
C LYS A 55 -14.34 -14.26 1.78
N ASP A 56 -15.30 -13.42 2.15
CA ASP A 56 -16.19 -12.72 1.23
C ASP A 56 -15.58 -11.44 0.62
N ILE A 57 -14.37 -11.04 1.05
CA ILE A 57 -13.66 -9.92 0.43
C ILE A 57 -13.30 -10.27 -1.02
N VAL A 58 -13.72 -9.40 -1.95
CA VAL A 58 -13.32 -9.46 -3.36
C VAL A 58 -12.29 -8.38 -3.64
N LEU A 59 -11.15 -8.77 -4.22
CA LEU A 59 -10.11 -7.86 -4.63
C LEU A 59 -10.38 -7.38 -6.06
N SER A 60 -10.15 -6.10 -6.31
CA SER A 60 -10.34 -5.49 -7.62
C SER A 60 -9.41 -4.31 -7.82
N THR A 61 -9.08 -4.02 -9.06
CA THR A 61 -8.26 -2.87 -9.48
C THR A 61 -9.05 -2.01 -10.46
N PRO A 62 -8.89 -0.67 -10.43
CA PRO A 62 -9.51 0.19 -11.43
C PRO A 62 -9.04 -0.16 -12.85
N LYS A 63 -9.98 -0.29 -13.79
CA LYS A 63 -9.70 -0.63 -15.21
C LYS A 63 -8.77 0.38 -15.90
N GLU A 64 -8.78 1.62 -15.43
CA GLU A 64 -7.94 2.71 -15.93
C GLU A 64 -6.46 2.46 -15.63
N GLY A 65 -6.16 1.71 -14.57
CA GLY A 65 -4.85 1.47 -13.99
C GLY A 65 -4.75 2.05 -12.58
N THR A 66 -3.75 1.61 -11.81
CA THR A 66 -3.51 2.03 -10.43
C THR A 66 -2.03 2.29 -10.14
N GLY A 67 -1.74 2.97 -9.04
CA GLY A 67 -0.39 3.07 -8.48
C GLY A 67 -0.01 1.88 -7.61
N TYR A 68 1.17 1.97 -7.02
CA TYR A 68 1.74 0.99 -6.08
C TYR A 68 2.62 1.73 -5.06
N GLU A 69 3.04 1.02 -4.02
CA GLU A 69 4.08 1.49 -3.10
C GLU A 69 5.32 0.60 -3.17
N ILE A 70 6.46 1.14 -2.72
CA ILE A 70 7.66 0.35 -2.44
C ILE A 70 7.95 0.50 -0.95
N GLY A 71 7.89 -0.62 -0.21
CA GLY A 71 8.29 -0.66 1.19
C GLY A 71 9.76 -0.29 1.34
N GLY A 72 10.02 0.84 2.00
CA GLY A 72 11.37 1.36 2.20
C GLY A 72 11.96 0.96 3.55
N VAL A 73 13.27 0.68 3.55
CA VAL A 73 14.09 0.58 4.78
C VAL A 73 15.16 1.67 4.74
N GLY A 74 15.30 2.44 5.82
CA GLY A 74 16.18 3.61 5.85
C GLY A 74 16.99 3.71 7.13
N LEU A 75 18.22 4.20 7.01
CA LEU A 75 19.08 4.54 8.15
C LEU A 75 18.89 6.00 8.54
N LEU A 76 18.48 6.25 9.79
CA LEU A 76 18.40 7.60 10.33
C LEU A 76 19.80 8.23 10.45
N LYS A 77 19.91 9.49 10.02
CA LYS A 77 21.14 10.29 10.14
C LYS A 77 21.50 10.45 11.62
N GLY A 78 22.73 10.06 11.97
CA GLY A 78 23.22 10.18 13.35
C GLY A 78 22.69 9.10 14.32
N ALA A 79 22.09 8.01 13.82
CA ALA A 79 21.68 6.90 14.67
C ALA A 79 22.86 6.37 15.51
N PRO A 80 22.67 6.01 16.79
CA PRO A 80 23.76 5.64 17.69
C PRO A 80 24.51 4.36 17.26
N ASN A 81 23.84 3.45 16.54
CA ASN A 81 24.38 2.15 16.14
C ASN A 81 24.41 2.00 14.60
N GLN A 82 25.08 2.91 13.89
CA GLN A 82 25.04 2.94 12.42
C GLN A 82 25.51 1.64 11.77
N GLU A 83 26.57 1.01 12.30
CA GLU A 83 27.10 -0.23 11.74
C GLU A 83 26.13 -1.41 11.86
N VAL A 84 25.43 -1.51 12.98
CA VAL A 84 24.38 -2.54 13.17
C VAL A 84 23.20 -2.25 12.24
N ALA A 85 22.82 -0.98 12.09
CA ALA A 85 21.70 -0.62 11.23
C ALA A 85 21.99 -0.85 9.73
N LYS A 86 23.24 -0.63 9.27
CA LYS A 86 23.66 -1.02 7.91
C LYS A 86 23.53 -2.53 7.69
N LYS A 87 24.04 -3.34 8.63
CA LYS A 87 23.89 -4.81 8.58
C LYS A 87 22.43 -5.25 8.58
N PHE A 88 21.57 -4.54 9.30
CA PHE A 88 20.13 -4.80 9.30
C PHE A 88 19.50 -4.50 7.94
N ILE A 89 19.85 -3.37 7.31
CA ILE A 89 19.40 -3.03 5.96
C ILE A 89 19.86 -4.10 4.96
N ASP A 90 21.14 -4.49 4.98
CA ASP A 90 21.67 -5.54 4.13
C ASP A 90 20.89 -6.85 4.30
N TRP A 91 20.59 -7.21 5.56
CA TRP A 91 19.79 -8.39 5.89
C TRP A 91 18.37 -8.29 5.34
N CYS A 92 17.67 -7.17 5.54
CA CYS A 92 16.31 -6.92 5.03
C CYS A 92 16.21 -7.09 3.51
N LEU A 93 17.29 -6.79 2.78
CA LEU A 93 17.35 -6.90 1.33
C LEU A 93 17.67 -8.32 0.84
N THR A 94 18.01 -9.27 1.72
CA THR A 94 18.21 -10.67 1.31
C THR A 94 16.89 -11.35 0.93
N ALA A 95 16.93 -12.28 -0.04
CA ALA A 95 15.77 -13.10 -0.40
C ALA A 95 15.12 -13.77 0.81
N LYS A 96 15.93 -14.38 1.67
CA LYS A 96 15.46 -15.10 2.86
C LYS A 96 14.72 -14.18 3.84
N ALA A 97 15.19 -12.95 4.05
CA ALA A 97 14.53 -12.01 4.95
C ALA A 97 13.19 -11.52 4.37
N GLN A 98 13.17 -11.19 3.08
CA GLN A 98 11.93 -10.79 2.39
C GLN A 98 10.88 -11.91 2.41
N GLU A 99 11.30 -13.17 2.28
CA GLU A 99 10.42 -14.35 2.35
C GLU A 99 9.79 -14.57 3.74
N LEU A 100 10.33 -14.00 4.84
CA LEU A 100 9.77 -14.20 6.18
C LEU A 100 8.37 -13.64 6.32
N GLY A 101 8.05 -12.54 5.62
CA GLY A 101 6.78 -11.83 5.75
C GLY A 101 5.57 -12.73 5.54
N GLN A 102 5.63 -13.62 4.56
CA GLN A 102 4.52 -14.53 4.23
C GLN A 102 4.22 -15.55 5.34
N THR A 103 5.18 -15.82 6.22
CA THR A 103 5.00 -16.73 7.36
C THR A 103 4.22 -16.10 8.52
N VAL A 104 4.06 -14.77 8.48
CA VAL A 104 3.37 -13.96 9.51
C VAL A 104 2.26 -13.09 8.90
N GLY A 105 1.70 -13.51 7.76
CA GLY A 105 0.55 -12.87 7.14
C GLY A 105 0.88 -11.55 6.42
N SER A 106 2.11 -11.39 5.92
CA SER A 106 2.49 -10.27 5.03
C SER A 106 2.59 -10.78 3.59
N TYR A 107 1.71 -10.29 2.72
CA TYR A 107 1.52 -10.81 1.36
C TYR A 107 1.95 -9.81 0.26
N GLN A 108 2.88 -8.90 0.56
CA GLN A 108 3.44 -7.98 -0.44
C GLN A 108 4.25 -8.73 -1.52
N PHE A 109 4.36 -8.12 -2.70
CA PHE A 109 5.38 -8.49 -3.67
C PHE A 109 6.77 -8.25 -3.10
N LEU A 110 7.69 -9.19 -3.35
CA LEU A 110 9.07 -9.11 -2.89
C LEU A 110 9.93 -8.44 -3.99
N THR A 111 10.88 -7.61 -3.57
CA THR A 111 11.72 -6.82 -4.50
C THR A 111 13.03 -7.53 -4.87
N HIS A 112 13.46 -8.50 -4.08
CA HIS A 112 14.66 -9.27 -4.39
C HIS A 112 14.36 -10.28 -5.53
N PRO A 113 15.09 -10.26 -6.67
CA PRO A 113 14.76 -11.06 -7.86
C PRO A 113 14.70 -12.57 -7.65
N SER A 114 15.50 -13.10 -6.72
CA SER A 114 15.53 -14.54 -6.40
C SER A 114 14.58 -14.96 -5.27
N ALA A 115 13.83 -14.02 -4.67
CA ALA A 115 12.93 -14.34 -3.57
C ALA A 115 11.66 -15.01 -4.09
N LYS A 116 11.10 -15.90 -3.27
CA LYS A 116 9.85 -16.60 -3.56
C LYS A 116 8.66 -15.80 -3.02
N PRO A 117 7.86 -15.16 -3.89
CA PRO A 117 6.74 -14.34 -3.43
C PRO A 117 5.64 -15.22 -2.81
N PRO A 118 4.79 -14.65 -1.95
CA PRO A 118 3.62 -15.34 -1.44
C PRO A 118 2.70 -15.78 -2.57
N GLN A 119 2.27 -17.04 -2.57
CA GLN A 119 1.40 -17.59 -3.62
C GLN A 119 0.07 -16.82 -3.73
N GLN A 120 -0.46 -16.35 -2.60
CA GLN A 120 -1.70 -15.58 -2.55
C GLN A 120 -1.62 -14.28 -3.37
N ALA A 121 -0.43 -13.67 -3.46
CA ALA A 121 -0.25 -12.42 -4.23
C ALA A 121 -0.30 -12.64 -5.75
N ALA A 122 -0.25 -13.90 -6.23
CA ALA A 122 -0.27 -14.21 -7.65
C ALA A 122 -1.55 -13.73 -8.37
N GLU A 123 -2.68 -13.62 -7.65
CA GLU A 123 -3.94 -13.08 -8.22
C GLU A 123 -3.83 -11.61 -8.63
N LEU A 124 -2.77 -10.91 -8.22
CA LEU A 124 -2.52 -9.50 -8.49
C LEU A 124 -1.51 -9.24 -9.61
N ASN A 125 -0.90 -10.28 -10.20
CA ASN A 125 0.20 -10.15 -11.18
C ASN A 125 -0.16 -9.34 -12.43
N ASP A 126 -1.40 -9.45 -12.91
CA ASP A 126 -1.86 -8.78 -14.14
C ASP A 126 -2.42 -7.37 -13.88
N THR A 127 -2.15 -6.79 -12.72
CA THR A 127 -2.60 -5.44 -12.38
C THR A 127 -1.99 -4.42 -13.34
N LYS A 128 -2.84 -3.61 -13.96
CA LYS A 128 -2.40 -2.48 -14.79
C LYS A 128 -1.83 -1.38 -13.90
N LEU A 129 -0.50 -1.25 -13.89
CA LEU A 129 0.20 -0.22 -13.12
C LEU A 129 0.52 1.01 -13.97
N ILE A 130 0.46 2.19 -13.35
CA ILE A 130 1.04 3.41 -13.91
C ILE A 130 2.56 3.42 -13.67
N GLU A 131 3.29 4.19 -14.47
CA GLU A 131 4.65 4.59 -14.11
C GLU A 131 4.57 5.59 -12.95
N TYR A 132 4.86 5.12 -11.73
CA TYR A 132 4.71 5.91 -10.53
C TYR A 132 6.02 6.66 -10.22
N ASP A 133 6.00 7.99 -10.31
CA ASP A 133 7.12 8.84 -9.92
C ASP A 133 7.18 9.01 -8.40
N LEU A 134 7.94 8.14 -7.75
CA LEU A 134 8.11 8.12 -6.29
C LEU A 134 8.85 9.36 -5.77
N ASP A 135 9.80 9.90 -6.54
CA ASP A 135 10.58 11.06 -6.14
C ASP A 135 9.72 12.32 -6.18
N TRP A 136 8.95 12.52 -7.26
CA TRP A 136 7.99 13.62 -7.36
C TRP A 136 6.91 13.52 -6.28
N ALA A 137 6.33 12.34 -6.07
CA ALA A 137 5.30 12.14 -5.05
C ALA A 137 5.86 12.41 -3.64
N GLY A 138 7.10 12.01 -3.37
CA GLY A 138 7.80 12.28 -2.13
C GLY A 138 8.06 13.77 -1.91
N SER A 139 8.57 14.47 -2.93
CA SER A 139 8.92 15.90 -2.82
C SER A 139 7.70 16.83 -2.73
N HIS A 140 6.55 16.41 -3.27
CA HIS A 140 5.31 17.22 -3.27
C HIS A 140 4.29 16.77 -2.20
N LYS A 141 4.63 15.78 -1.36
CA LYS A 141 3.71 15.20 -0.36
C LYS A 141 3.00 16.26 0.49
N SER A 142 3.74 17.22 1.06
CA SER A 142 3.16 18.22 1.97
C SER A 142 2.15 19.12 1.25
N GLU A 143 2.49 19.57 0.04
CA GLU A 143 1.62 20.39 -0.80
C GLU A 143 0.34 19.64 -1.20
N LEU A 144 0.47 18.38 -1.62
CA LEU A 144 -0.67 17.54 -2.00
C LEU A 144 -1.62 17.28 -0.82
N ILE A 145 -1.07 17.05 0.38
CA ILE A 145 -1.87 16.88 1.60
C ILE A 145 -2.60 18.19 1.95
N GLU A 146 -1.94 19.34 1.83
CA GLU A 146 -2.55 20.64 2.08
C GLU A 146 -3.69 20.92 1.10
N LYS A 147 -3.46 20.71 -0.21
CA LYS A 147 -4.48 20.82 -1.25
C LYS A 147 -5.68 19.91 -0.98
N TRP A 148 -5.43 18.66 -0.57
CA TRP A 148 -6.48 17.73 -0.20
C TRP A 148 -7.28 18.22 1.01
N ASN A 149 -6.61 18.65 2.08
CA ASN A 149 -7.28 19.15 3.29
C ASN A 149 -8.15 20.37 2.99
N ASN A 150 -7.71 21.29 2.13
CA ASN A 150 -8.47 22.50 1.80
C ASN A 150 -9.66 22.25 0.86
N ALA A 151 -9.58 21.20 0.02
CA ALA A 151 -10.56 20.96 -1.03
C ALA A 151 -11.61 19.89 -0.67
N ILE A 152 -11.27 18.98 0.25
CA ILE A 152 -12.05 17.76 0.53
C ILE A 152 -12.54 17.69 1.99
N LYS A 153 -11.71 18.13 2.93
CA LYS A 153 -12.03 18.16 4.36
C LYS A 153 -12.55 19.51 4.79
#